data_AF-A0A2S9INR7-F1
#
_entry.id   AF-A0A2S9INR7-F1
#
_cell.length_a   1.000
_cell.length_b   1.000
_cell.length_c   1.000
_cell.angle_alpha   90.00
_cell.angle_beta   90.00
_cell.angle_gamma   90.00
#
_symmetry.space_group_name_H-M   'P 1'
#
loop_
_entity.id
_entity.type
_entity.pdbx_description
1 polymer ?
#
loop_
_entity_poly.entity_id
_entity_poly.type
_entity_poly.pdbx_seq_one_letter_code
_entity_poly.pdbx_strand_id
1 'polypeptide(L)'
;METLRLIIERWGIDHARLVMSTLAETANNRICLDEVGFWMTSDMVRVGRRIIEERASDWLATWDAIPVGELQFITQDLRGFVKQRGALGGMVYERLYRRFGPFADQPDLLDDRRRMA
;
A
#
# COMPACT_ATOMS: atom_id res chain seq x y z
N MET A 1 -12.04 16.31 3.08
CA MET A 1 -12.11 14.86 2.85
C MET A 1 -12.50 14.17 4.14
N GLU A 2 -13.64 13.48 4.18
CA GLU A 2 -14.17 12.87 5.40
C GLU A 2 -13.31 11.70 5.89
N THR A 3 -12.80 10.86 4.99
CA THR A 3 -11.96 9.71 5.37
C THR A 3 -10.66 10.11 6.08
N LEU A 4 -9.97 11.14 5.60
CA LEU A 4 -8.75 11.62 6.25
C LEU A 4 -9.02 12.16 7.66
N ARG A 5 -10.16 12.84 7.86
CA ARG A 5 -10.61 13.29 9.18
C ARG A 5 -10.80 12.11 10.13
N LEU A 6 -11.48 11.05 9.69
CA LEU A 6 -11.67 9.84 10.49
C LEU A 6 -10.35 9.13 10.82
N ILE A 7 -9.37 9.15 9.91
CA ILE A 7 -8.02 8.62 10.17
C ILE A 7 -7.29 9.46 11.23
N ILE A 8 -7.38 10.79 11.15
CA ILE A 8 -6.79 11.70 12.15
C ILE A 8 -7.44 11.48 13.51
N GLU A 9 -8.77 11.41 13.57
CA GLU A 9 -9.51 11.17 14.83
C GLU A 9 -9.14 9.83 15.46
N ARG A 10 -8.83 8.81 14.65
CA ARG A 10 -8.53 7.45 15.14
C ARG A 10 -7.06 7.22 15.50
N TRP A 11 -6.13 7.78 14.73
CA TRP A 11 -4.70 7.45 14.83
C TRP A 11 -3.79 8.68 14.99
N GLY A 12 -4.34 9.88 15.01
CA GLY A 12 -3.60 11.14 15.14
C GLY A 12 -3.09 11.72 13.83
N ILE A 13 -2.71 13.00 13.89
CA ILE A 13 -2.27 13.77 12.71
C ILE A 13 -0.95 13.25 12.13
N ASP A 14 -0.04 12.75 12.96
CA ASP A 14 1.25 12.26 12.48
C ASP A 14 1.12 10.96 11.69
N HIS A 15 0.20 10.08 12.10
CA HIS A 15 -0.16 8.91 11.31
C HIS A 15 -0.79 9.33 9.97
N ALA A 16 -1.71 10.28 9.99
CA ALA A 16 -2.34 10.79 8.77
C ALA A 16 -1.32 11.43 7.81
N ARG A 17 -0.29 12.13 8.33
CA ARG A 17 0.82 12.65 7.53
C ARG A 17 1.58 11.53 6.81
N LEU A 18 1.93 10.44 7.51
CA LEU A 18 2.60 9.30 6.90
C LEU A 18 1.76 8.63 5.79
N VAL A 19 0.45 8.51 6.02
CA VAL A 19 -0.49 8.01 4.99
C VAL A 19 -0.48 8.92 3.76
N MET A 20 -0.57 10.24 3.97
CA MET A 20 -0.53 11.21 2.88
C MET A 20 0.81 11.22 2.15
N SER A 21 1.94 11.18 2.85
CA SER A 21 3.27 11.11 2.22
C SER A 21 3.41 9.85 1.37
N THR A 22 2.93 8.70 1.86
CA THR A 22 2.95 7.44 1.10
C THR A 22 2.12 7.54 -0.19
N LEU A 23 0.95 8.19 -0.16
CA LEU A 23 0.07 8.34 -1.32
C LEU A 23 0.50 9.47 -2.27
N ALA A 24 1.03 10.58 -1.76
CA ALA A 24 1.30 11.79 -2.53
C ALA A 24 2.60 11.72 -3.34
N GLU A 25 3.60 11.00 -2.82
CA GLU A 25 4.92 10.87 -3.47
C GLU A 25 4.96 9.79 -4.54
N THR A 26 3.85 9.08 -4.78
CA THR A 26 3.78 7.97 -5.73
C THR A 26 2.91 8.33 -6.93
N ALA A 27 3.55 8.54 -8.08
CA ALA A 27 2.91 9.11 -9.28
C ALA A 27 1.75 8.24 -9.81
N ASN A 28 1.83 6.92 -9.57
CA ASN A 28 0.84 5.93 -9.98
C ASN A 28 -0.41 5.85 -9.08
N ASN A 29 -0.44 6.56 -7.94
CA ASN A 29 -1.48 6.38 -6.93
C ASN A 29 -2.52 7.51 -6.89
N ARG A 30 -2.49 8.46 -7.83
CA ARG A 30 -3.51 9.52 -7.94
C ARG A 30 -4.94 8.97 -8.13
N ILE A 31 -5.08 7.74 -8.63
CA ILE A 31 -6.35 7.04 -8.79
C ILE A 31 -6.87 6.48 -7.45
N CYS A 32 -5.99 6.28 -6.45
CA CYS A 32 -6.26 5.63 -5.17
C CYS A 32 -6.68 6.60 -4.05
N LEU A 33 -7.26 7.75 -4.40
CA LEU A 33 -7.68 8.80 -3.45
C LEU A 33 -9.15 8.65 -3.02
N ASP A 34 -9.63 7.41 -2.89
CA ASP A 34 -10.95 7.08 -2.36
C ASP A 34 -10.85 6.51 -0.93
N GLU A 35 -12.01 6.27 -0.31
CA GLU A 35 -12.07 5.76 1.06
C GLU A 35 -11.30 4.44 1.23
N VAL A 36 -11.37 3.56 0.24
CA VAL A 36 -10.70 2.24 0.27
C VAL A 36 -9.19 2.41 0.24
N GLY A 37 -8.67 3.24 -0.67
CA GLY A 37 -7.25 3.55 -0.80
C GLY A 37 -6.65 4.17 0.45
N PHE A 38 -7.35 5.15 1.05
CA PHE A 38 -6.92 5.78 2.31
C PHE A 38 -6.85 4.79 3.46
N TRP A 39 -7.90 3.98 3.66
CA TRP A 39 -7.93 3.02 4.75
C TRP A 39 -6.96 1.85 4.57
N MET A 40 -6.75 1.41 3.32
CA MET A 40 -5.75 0.40 2.98
C MET A 40 -4.34 0.92 3.25
N THR A 41 -4.01 2.12 2.77
CA THR A 41 -2.71 2.74 3.05
C THR A 41 -2.48 2.93 4.54
N SER A 42 -3.52 3.35 5.27
CA SER A 42 -3.49 3.47 6.73
C SER A 42 -3.14 2.14 7.41
N ASP A 43 -3.68 1.00 6.96
CA ASP A 43 -3.29 -0.31 7.49
C ASP A 43 -1.83 -0.63 7.20
N MET A 44 -1.39 -0.39 5.96
CA MET A 44 -0.03 -0.69 5.55
C MET A 44 0.99 0.16 6.32
N VAL A 45 0.72 1.45 6.56
CA VAL A 45 1.57 2.30 7.40
C VAL A 45 1.66 1.76 8.82
N ARG A 46 0.56 1.22 9.38
CA ARG A 46 0.58 0.61 10.72
C ARG A 46 1.43 -0.64 10.76
N VAL A 47 1.31 -1.51 9.75
CA VAL A 47 2.12 -2.74 9.63
C VAL A 47 3.59 -2.42 9.36
N GLY A 48 3.84 -1.38 8.56
CA GLY A 48 5.16 -0.95 8.11
C GLY A 48 5.89 0.01 9.04
N ARG A 49 5.35 0.33 10.24
CA ARG A 49 5.93 1.36 11.13
C ARG A 49 7.43 1.24 11.32
N ARG A 50 7.91 0.04 11.67
CA ARG A 50 9.33 -0.23 11.87
C ARG A 50 10.15 -0.03 10.59
N ILE A 51 9.61 -0.44 9.45
CA ILE A 51 10.26 -0.25 8.14
C ILE A 51 10.34 1.23 7.78
N ILE A 52 9.28 2.00 8.04
CA ILE A 52 9.26 3.45 7.78
C ILE A 52 10.29 4.16 8.66
N GLU A 53 10.40 3.79 9.93
CA GLU A 53 11.35 4.39 10.88
C GLU A 53 12.80 4.08 10.51
N GLU A 54 13.10 2.85 10.08
CA GLU A 54 14.47 2.41 9.77
C GLU A 54 14.89 2.69 8.32
N ARG A 55 13.94 2.64 7.37
CA ARG A 55 14.17 2.53 5.92
C ARG A 55 13.13 3.32 5.11
N ALA A 56 12.85 4.57 5.47
CA ALA A 56 11.84 5.42 4.84
C ALA A 56 11.96 5.52 3.30
N SER A 57 13.18 5.67 2.78
CA SER A 57 13.40 5.76 1.32
C SER A 57 13.05 4.46 0.59
N ASP A 58 13.37 3.30 1.18
CA ASP A 58 12.97 2.01 0.62
C ASP A 58 11.46 1.83 0.64
N TRP A 59 10.79 2.28 1.71
CA TRP A 59 9.33 2.26 1.81
C TRP A 59 8.71 3.03 0.64
N LEU A 60 9.11 4.29 0.44
CA LEU A 60 8.58 5.14 -0.62
C LEU A 60 8.90 4.59 -2.01
N ALA A 61 10.13 4.13 -2.25
CA ALA A 61 10.51 3.51 -3.53
C ALA A 61 9.71 2.24 -3.82
N THR A 62 9.40 1.45 -2.78
CA THR A 62 8.55 0.26 -2.94
C THR A 62 7.15 0.68 -3.35
N TRP A 63 6.55 1.65 -2.66
CA TRP A 63 5.21 2.13 -2.96
C TRP A 63 5.08 2.76 -4.35
N ASP A 64 6.13 3.41 -4.86
CA ASP A 64 6.14 3.96 -6.21
C ASP A 64 6.12 2.86 -7.29
N ALA A 65 6.75 1.72 -6.99
CA ALA A 65 6.75 0.54 -7.86
C ALA A 65 5.44 -0.28 -7.78
N ILE A 66 4.59 -0.07 -6.76
CA ILE A 66 3.30 -0.76 -6.67
C ILE A 66 2.28 -0.06 -7.59
N PRO A 67 1.66 -0.76 -8.56
CA PRO A 67 0.64 -0.18 -9.42
C PRO A 67 -0.73 -0.14 -8.70
N VAL A 68 -0.85 0.61 -7.60
CA VAL A 68 -2.03 0.51 -6.70
C VAL A 68 -3.34 0.82 -7.43
N GLY A 69 -3.35 1.79 -8.35
CA GLY A 69 -4.53 2.11 -9.15
C GLY A 69 -5.02 0.94 -10.00
N GLU A 70 -4.12 0.19 -10.63
CA GLU A 70 -4.45 -1.01 -11.41
C GLU A 70 -4.96 -2.14 -10.49
N LEU A 71 -4.31 -2.34 -9.35
CA LEU A 71 -4.77 -3.33 -8.37
C LEU A 71 -6.17 -3.00 -7.86
N GLN A 72 -6.43 -1.72 -7.60
CA GLN A 72 -7.74 -1.27 -7.18
C GLN A 72 -8.79 -1.49 -8.27
N PHE A 73 -8.45 -1.26 -9.54
CA PHE A 73 -9.30 -1.58 -10.68
C PHE A 73 -9.61 -3.08 -10.76
N ILE A 74 -8.60 -3.95 -10.66
CA ILE A 74 -8.76 -5.42 -10.63
C ILE A 74 -9.68 -5.85 -9.48
N THR A 75 -9.51 -5.29 -8.29
CA THR A 75 -10.34 -5.68 -7.13
C THR A 75 -11.81 -5.29 -7.26
N GLN A 76 -12.17 -4.40 -8.19
CA GLN A 76 -13.57 -4.06 -8.45
C GLN A 76 -14.38 -5.27 -8.90
N ASP A 77 -13.76 -6.23 -9.61
CA ASP A 77 -14.42 -7.46 -10.04
C ASP A 77 -14.89 -8.33 -8.86
N LEU A 78 -14.30 -8.13 -7.67
CA LEU A 78 -14.66 -8.85 -6.44
C LEU A 78 -15.71 -8.12 -5.60
N ARG A 79 -16.24 -6.98 -6.09
CA ARG A 79 -17.25 -6.20 -5.38
C ARG A 79 -18.52 -7.03 -5.18
N GLY A 80 -19.04 -7.02 -3.96
CA GLY A 80 -20.20 -7.82 -3.56
C GLY A 80 -19.84 -9.22 -3.03
N PHE A 81 -18.62 -9.70 -3.26
CA PHE A 81 -18.14 -11.00 -2.76
C PHE A 81 -17.20 -10.84 -1.56
N VAL A 82 -16.29 -9.86 -1.60
CA VAL A 82 -15.33 -9.59 -0.51
C VAL A 82 -15.22 -8.10 -0.19
N LYS A 83 -14.71 -7.79 0.99
CA LYS A 83 -14.42 -6.40 1.39
C LYS A 83 -13.27 -5.86 0.54
N GLN A 84 -13.53 -4.78 -0.20
CA GLN A 84 -12.58 -4.15 -1.12
C GLN A 84 -11.26 -3.74 -0.45
N ARG A 85 -11.33 -3.15 0.76
CA ARG A 85 -10.15 -2.84 1.58
C ARG A 85 -9.26 -4.06 1.85
N GLY A 86 -9.88 -5.21 2.10
CA GLY A 86 -9.16 -6.47 2.34
C GLY A 86 -8.53 -7.02 1.07
N ALA A 87 -9.27 -7.01 -0.04
CA ALA A 87 -8.76 -7.47 -1.33
C ALA A 87 -7.55 -6.63 -1.79
N LEU A 88 -7.71 -5.30 -1.82
CA LEU A 88 -6.63 -4.38 -2.19
C LEU A 88 -5.46 -4.47 -1.20
N GLY A 89 -5.77 -4.50 0.10
CA GLY A 89 -4.77 -4.61 1.16
C GLY A 89 -3.93 -5.87 1.06
N GLY A 90 -4.51 -7.02 0.70
CA GLY A 90 -3.75 -8.25 0.47
C GLY A 90 -2.77 -8.14 -0.70
N MET A 91 -3.20 -7.57 -1.82
CA MET A 91 -2.34 -7.41 -3.01
C MET A 91 -1.19 -6.43 -2.78
N VAL A 92 -1.44 -5.35 -2.03
CA VAL A 92 -0.41 -4.38 -1.65
C VAL A 92 0.53 -4.97 -0.61
N TYR A 93 -0.02 -5.64 0.41
CA TYR A 93 0.79 -6.26 1.46
C TYR A 93 1.71 -7.35 0.92
N GLU A 94 1.27 -8.16 -0.04
CA GLU A 94 2.11 -9.17 -0.68
C GLU A 94 3.37 -8.56 -1.32
N ARG A 95 3.25 -7.40 -1.97
CA ARG A 95 4.38 -6.68 -2.57
C ARG A 95 5.32 -6.13 -1.50
N LEU A 96 4.77 -5.57 -0.41
CA LEU A 96 5.55 -5.13 0.74
C LEU A 96 6.26 -6.32 1.40
N TYR A 97 5.59 -7.46 1.56
CA TYR A 97 6.14 -8.68 2.13
C TYR A 97 7.26 -9.25 1.27
N ARG A 98 7.15 -9.22 -0.06
CA ARG A 98 8.24 -9.60 -0.96
C ARG A 98 9.47 -8.71 -0.84
N ARG A 99 9.30 -7.43 -0.50
CA ARG A 99 10.42 -6.49 -0.37
C ARG A 99 11.05 -6.47 1.03
N PHE A 100 10.26 -6.65 2.06
CA PHE A 100 10.68 -6.44 3.45
C PHE A 100 10.53 -7.67 4.35
N GLY A 101 9.93 -8.75 3.85
CA GLY A 101 9.72 -9.99 4.57
C GLY A 101 10.99 -10.82 4.70
N PRO A 102 10.95 -11.89 5.52
CA PRO A 102 12.11 -12.75 5.81
C PRO A 102 12.78 -13.39 4.59
N PHE A 103 12.07 -13.48 3.47
CA PHE A 103 12.52 -14.11 2.24
C PHE A 103 12.75 -13.11 1.09
N ALA A 104 12.88 -11.82 1.39
CA ALA A 104 13.02 -10.79 0.35
C ALA A 104 14.23 -10.98 -0.57
N ASP A 105 15.32 -11.55 -0.04
CA ASP A 105 16.55 -11.82 -0.77
C ASP A 105 16.56 -13.17 -1.49
N GLN A 106 15.53 -14.00 -1.30
CA GLN A 106 15.42 -15.27 -2.02
C GLN A 106 14.89 -15.00 -3.44
N PRO A 107 15.60 -15.44 -4.49
CA PRO A 107 15.06 -15.39 -5.85
C PRO A 107 13.84 -16.31 -5.89
N ASP A 108 12.66 -15.73 -6.01
CA ASP A 108 11.45 -16.50 -6.27
C ASP A 108 11.57 -17.06 -7.69
N LEU A 109 11.86 -18.36 -7.77
CA LEU A 109 12.06 -19.09 -9.03
C LEU A 109 10.81 -19.05 -9.94
N LEU A 110 9.65 -18.67 -9.39
CA LEU A 110 8.37 -18.60 -10.09
C LEU A 110 7.87 -17.15 -10.30
N ASP A 111 8.62 -16.13 -9.88
CA ASP A 111 8.20 -14.72 -10.04
C ASP A 111 8.71 -14.14 -11.37
N ASP A 112 8.02 -14.47 -12.45
CA ASP A 112 8.33 -14.00 -13.81
C ASP A 112 8.24 -12.47 -13.98
N ARG A 113 7.68 -11.74 -13.00
CA ARG A 113 7.63 -10.27 -13.00
C ARG A 113 9.02 -9.61 -12.98
N ARG A 114 10.06 -10.30 -12.50
CA ARG A 114 11.46 -9.81 -12.56
C ARG A 114 12.11 -9.96 -13.93
N ARG A 115 11.52 -10.71 -14.86
CA ARG A 115 12.12 -10.99 -16.18
C ARG A 115 11.76 -9.97 -17.27
N MET A 116 10.89 -8.99 -16.98
CA MET A 116 10.37 -8.04 -17.99
C MET A 116 10.70 -6.57 -17.71
N ALA A 117 11.72 -6.28 -16.89
CA ALA A 117 12.24 -4.92 -16.67
C ALA A 117 13.56 -4.70 -17.43
#